data_AF-A0A658BWD7-F1
#
_entry.id   AF-A0A658BWD7-F1
#
_cell.length_a   1.000
_cell.length_b   1.000
_cell.length_c   1.000
_cell.angle_alpha   90.00
_cell.angle_beta   90.00
_cell.angle_gamma   90.00
#
_symmetry.space_group_name_H-M   'P 1'
#
loop_
_entity.id
_entity.type
_entity.pdbx_description
1 polymer ?
#
loop_
_entity_poly.entity_id
_entity_poly.type
_entity_poly.pdbx_seq_one_letter_code
_entity_poly.pdbx_strand_id
1 'polypeptide(L)' 'MNQLGVATSYLGFFCTVVGLAVGFYNLPSGDSEIIGFWLAWVPVGFILLLAGITTTQLTKK' A
#
# COMPACT_ATOMS: atom_id res chain seq x y z
N MET A 1 -12.27 1.88 17.62
CA MET A 1 -11.82 1.85 16.21
C MET A 1 -11.89 0.40 15.77
N ASN A 2 -12.46 0.11 14.60
CA ASN A 2 -12.51 -1.27 14.11
C ASN A 2 -11.09 -1.82 13.95
N GLN A 3 -10.74 -2.87 14.69
CA GLN A 3 -9.39 -3.45 14.64
C GLN A 3 -9.05 -3.98 13.24
N LEU A 4 -10.04 -4.48 12.50
CA LEU A 4 -9.86 -4.91 11.11
C LEU A 4 -9.52 -3.74 10.20
N GLY A 5 -10.21 -2.61 10.33
CA GLY A 5 -9.93 -1.43 9.52
C GLY A 5 -8.55 -0.82 9.81
N VAL A 6 -8.11 -0.87 11.07
CA VAL A 6 -6.76 -0.45 11.49
C VAL A 6 -5.70 -1.37 10.89
N ALA A 7 -5.86 -2.69 10.98
CA ALA A 7 -4.92 -3.65 10.42
C ALA A 7 -4.80 -3.52 8.89
N THR A 8 -5.92 -3.38 8.18
CA THR A 8 -5.95 -3.18 6.73
C THR A 8 -5.28 -1.87 6.33
N SER A 9 -5.47 -0.80 7.10
CA SER A 9 -4.80 0.49 6.87
C SER A 9 -3.27 0.35 6.98
N TYR A 10 -2.78 -0.36 8.00
CA TYR A 10 -1.35 -0.61 8.17
C TYR A 10 -0.76 -1.48 7.05
N LEU A 11 -1.49 -2.50 6.60
CA LEU A 11 -1.08 -3.32 5.45
C LEU A 11 -0.97 -2.48 4.18
N GLY A 12 -1.96 -1.62 3.92
CA GLY A 12 -1.94 -0.71 2.78
C GLY A 12 -0.77 0.26 2.84
N PHE A 13 -0.54 0.87 4.01
CA PHE A 13 0.61 1.73 4.23
C PHE A 13 1.94 1.02 3.96
N PHE A 14 2.10 -0.20 4.49
CA PHE A 14 3.31 -0.99 4.29
C PHE A 14 3.53 -1.33 2.81
N CYS A 15 2.49 -1.75 2.09
CA CYS A 15 2.57 -2.02 0.65
C CYS A 15 3.01 -0.78 -0.14
N THR A 16 2.45 0.38 0.18
CA THR A 16 2.83 1.65 -0.48
C THR A 16 4.28 2.01 -0.20
N VAL A 17 4.72 1.94 1.06
CA VAL A 17 6.10 2.29 1.45
C VAL A 17 7.09 1.33 0.82
N VAL A 18 6.84 0.03 0.86
CA VAL A 18 7.73 -0.98 0.25
C VAL A 18 7.76 -0.85 -1.27
N GLY A 19 6.60 -0.68 -1.92
CA GLY A 19 6.53 -0.50 -3.36
C GLY A 19 7.30 0.73 -3.86
N LEU A 20 7.19 1.85 -3.12
CA LEU A 20 7.98 3.05 -3.39
C LEU A 20 9.47 2.81 -3.09
N ALA A 21 9.81 2.38 -1.87
CA ALA A 21 11.21 2.24 -1.47
C ALA A 21 11.97 1.29 -2.40
N VAL A 22 11.42 0.10 -2.66
CA VAL A 22 12.08 -0.90 -3.50
C VAL A 22 11.98 -0.54 -4.98
N GLY A 23 10.85 -0.01 -5.45
CA GLY A 23 10.71 0.42 -6.84
C GLY A 23 11.70 1.52 -7.22
N PHE A 24 11.83 2.54 -6.37
CA PHE A 24 12.80 3.62 -6.58
C PHE A 24 14.25 3.20 -6.27
N TYR A 25 14.48 2.25 -5.37
CA TYR A 25 15.81 1.68 -5.16
C TYR A 25 16.33 0.94 -6.40
N ASN A 26 15.45 0.29 -7.16
CA ASN A 26 15.82 -0.45 -8.37
C ASN A 26 15.91 0.43 -9.62
N LEU A 27 15.57 1.72 -9.57
CA LEU A 27 15.65 2.61 -10.73
C LEU A 27 17.03 2.62 -11.44
N PRO A 28 18.17 2.62 -10.72
CA PRO A 28 19.50 2.56 -11.34
C PRO A 28 19.80 1.26 -12.10
N SER A 29 19.07 0.18 -11.81
CA SER A 29 19.27 -1.10 -12.51
C SER A 29 18.81 -1.07 -13.97
N GLY A 30 17.92 -0.12 -14.32
CA GLY A 30 17.29 -0.06 -15.64
C GLY A 30 16.31 -1.19 -15.94
N ASP A 31 16.07 -2.10 -14.99
CA ASP A 31 15.15 -3.23 -15.15
C ASP A 31 13.70 -2.77 -14.98
N SER A 32 13.05 -2.46 -16.11
CA SER A 32 11.68 -1.97 -16.13
C SER A 32 10.65 -2.97 -15.60
N GLU A 33 10.94 -4.28 -15.67
CA GLU A 33 10.03 -5.31 -15.17
C GLU A 33 10.04 -5.33 -13.64
N ILE A 34 11.24 -5.34 -13.03
CA ILE A 34 11.40 -5.29 -11.57
C ILE A 34 10.83 -3.98 -11.03
N ILE A 35 11.18 -2.85 -11.63
CA ILE A 35 10.68 -1.53 -11.19
C ILE A 35 9.15 -1.49 -11.29
N GLY A 36 8.59 -1.93 -12.42
CA GLY A 36 7.15 -1.96 -12.65
C GLY A 36 6.41 -2.86 -11.65
N PHE A 37 6.96 -4.05 -11.36
CA PHE A 37 6.40 -4.97 -10.38
C PHE A 37 6.31 -4.34 -8.98
N TRP A 38 7.38 -3.70 -8.51
CA TRP A 38 7.39 -3.06 -7.18
C TRP A 38 6.49 -1.83 -7.13
N LEU A 39 6.51 -0.99 -8.16
CA LEU A 39 5.64 0.19 -8.21
C LEU A 39 4.16 -0.17 -8.34
N ALA A 40 3.80 -1.35 -8.88
CA ALA A 40 2.42 -1.83 -8.91
C ALA A 40 1.82 -2.07 -7.51
N TRP A 41 2.64 -2.25 -6.48
CA TRP A 41 2.16 -2.34 -5.08
C TRP A 41 1.66 -1.01 -4.52
N VAL A 42 2.05 0.12 -5.13
CA VAL A 42 1.62 1.46 -4.71
C VAL A 42 0.10 1.64 -4.87
N PRO A 43 -0.52 1.43 -6.05
CA PRO A 43 -1.97 1.53 -6.19
C PRO A 43 -2.71 0.50 -5.32
N VAL A 44 -2.16 -0.71 -5.15
CA VAL A 44 -2.75 -1.72 -4.24
C VAL A 44 -2.75 -1.22 -2.79
N GLY A 45 -1.64 -0.62 -2.34
CA GLY A 45 -1.52 -0.04 -1.01
C GLY A 45 -2.52 1.10 -0.77
N PHE A 46 -2.76 1.95 -1.77
CA PHE A 46 -3.80 2.99 -1.68
C PHE A 46 -5.22 2.43 -1.59
N ILE A 47 -5.54 1.37 -2.33
CA ILE A 47 -6.85 0.70 -2.25
C ILE A 47 -7.06 0.11 -0.85
N LEU A 48 -6.05 -0.56 -0.30
CA LEU A 48 -6.11 -1.12 1.06
C LEU A 48 -6.23 -0.03 2.12
N LEU A 49 -5.51 1.08 1.98
CA LEU A 49 -5.66 2.24 2.87
C LEU A 49 -7.09 2.78 2.84
N LEU A 50 -7.67 2.98 1.65
CA LEU A 50 -9.04 3.44 1.51
C LEU A 50 -10.04 2.45 2.16
N ALA A 51 -9.89 1.16 1.91
CA ALA A 51 -10.72 0.11 2.50
C ALA A 51 -10.59 0.08 4.04
N GLY A 52 -9.37 0.19 4.57
CA GLY A 52 -9.12 0.23 6.02
C GLY A 52 -9.71 1.45 6.70
N ILE A 53 -9.55 2.63 6.10
CA ILE A 53 -10.12 3.88 6.62
C ILE A 53 -11.65 3.84 6.58
N THR A 54 -12.23 3.48 5.44
CA THR A 54 -13.69 3.42 5.27
C THR A 54 -14.34 2.43 6.25
N THR A 55 -13.78 1.22 6.39
CA THR A 55 -14.27 0.25 7.39
C THR A 55 -14.13 0.75 8.82
N THR A 56 -13.04 1.44 9.16
CA THR A 56 -12.86 2.04 10.49
C THR A 56 -13.92 3.10 10.78
N GLN A 57 -14.29 3.91 9.78
CA GLN A 57 -15.28 4.98 9.93
C GLN A 57 -16.72 4.44 9.94
N LEU A 58 -17.03 3.43 9.13
CA LEU A 58 -18.36 2.82 9.08
C LEU A 58 -18.71 2.09 10.39
N THR A 59 -17.75 1.46 11.06
CA THR A 59 -17.97 0.80 12.36
C THR A 59 -18.05 1.78 13.54
N LYS A 60 -17.64 3.05 13.35
CA LYS A 60 -17.77 4.09 14.39
C LYS A 60 -19.15 4.76 14.39
N LYS A 61 -19.97 4.49 13.37
CA LYS A 61 -21.34 5.00 13.25
C LYS A 61 -22.31 3.98 13.85
#